data_AF-A0A225E1B0-F1
#
_entry.id   AF-A0A225E1B0-F1
#
_cell.length_a   1.000
_cell.length_b   1.000
_cell.length_c   1.000
_cell.angle_alpha   90.00
_cell.angle_beta   90.00
_cell.angle_gamma   90.00
#
_symmetry.space_group_name_H-M   'P 1'
#
loop_
_entity.id
_entity.type
_entity.pdbx_description
1 polymer ?
#
loop_
_entity_poly.entity_id
_entity_poly.type
_entity_poly.pdbx_seq_one_letter_code
_entity_poly.pdbx_strand_id
1 'polypeptide(L)'
;MKVYDNYEISPCTRTEEPESPGTYYFEVCEPEEADVWTLYGHIDGEGVEAIGDFATREHAEYTFQRIVGIPFTGSREVIARLRAMHAASKMLAALRKTVAFIDAAELTQHEDGFQVWVEARTAIEEAEGRTA
;
A
#
# COMPACT_ATOMS: atom_id res chain seq x y z
N MET A 1 2.62 14.49 6.87
CA MET A 1 3.09 13.51 5.87
C MET A 1 1.87 13.12 5.05
N LYS A 2 1.90 13.31 3.73
CA LYS A 2 0.79 12.88 2.85
C LYS A 2 0.83 11.35 2.73
N VAL A 3 -0.32 10.73 2.57
CA VAL A 3 -0.43 9.28 2.44
C VAL A 3 -0.36 8.94 0.96
N TYR A 4 0.60 8.10 0.57
CA TYR A 4 0.67 7.64 -0.81
C TYR A 4 -0.43 6.61 -1.09
N ASP A 5 -1.17 6.79 -2.18
CA ASP A 5 -2.27 5.89 -2.57
C ASP A 5 -1.82 4.80 -3.56
N ASN A 6 -0.61 4.94 -4.11
CA ASN A 6 0.09 3.94 -4.91
C ASN A 6 1.60 4.06 -4.80
N TYR A 7 2.31 3.03 -5.26
CA TYR A 7 3.75 3.10 -5.50
C TYR A 7 4.10 2.59 -6.90
N GLU A 8 5.19 3.10 -7.42
CA GLU A 8 5.72 2.75 -8.73
C GLU A 8 7.24 2.67 -8.66
N ILE A 9 7.82 1.70 -9.37
CA ILE A 9 9.27 1.58 -9.52
C ILE A 9 9.57 1.69 -11.00
N SER A 10 10.35 2.70 -11.37
CA SER A 10 10.65 3.00 -12.77
C SER A 10 12.16 3.08 -12.99
N PRO A 11 12.67 2.47 -14.09
CA PRO A 11 14.04 2.69 -14.53
C PRO A 11 14.19 4.13 -15.02
N CYS A 12 15.29 4.79 -14.66
CA CYS A 12 15.55 6.16 -15.06
C CYS A 12 16.99 6.36 -15.52
N THR A 13 17.16 7.16 -16.56
CA THR A 13 18.46 7.77 -16.89
C THR A 13 18.68 8.98 -15.98
N ARG A 14 19.94 9.31 -15.73
CA ARG A 14 20.34 10.47 -14.94
C ARG A 14 21.20 11.39 -15.80
N THR A 15 20.65 12.54 -16.17
CA THR A 15 21.35 13.52 -17.01
C THR A 15 21.71 14.77 -16.20
N GLU A 16 22.97 15.19 -16.30
CA GLU A 16 23.43 16.42 -15.65
C GLU A 16 22.94 17.65 -16.41
N GLU A 17 22.44 18.65 -15.70
CA GLU A 17 21.98 19.90 -16.32
C GLU A 17 23.17 20.68 -16.91
N PRO A 18 23.16 21.01 -18.21
CA PRO A 18 24.28 21.67 -18.86
C PRO A 18 24.69 23.01 -18.24
N GLU A 19 23.72 23.71 -17.64
CA GLU A 19 23.88 25.04 -17.06
C GLU A 19 24.06 25.03 -15.54
N SER A 20 23.92 23.87 -14.88
CA SER A 20 23.99 23.75 -13.42
C SER A 20 24.72 22.47 -13.00
N PRO A 21 26.07 22.49 -12.98
CA PRO A 21 26.88 21.33 -12.60
C PRO A 21 26.49 20.76 -11.24
N GLY A 22 26.39 19.43 -11.15
CA GLY A 22 25.93 18.71 -9.97
C GLY A 22 24.41 18.69 -9.79
N THR A 23 23.65 19.34 -10.67
CA THR A 23 22.18 19.22 -10.73
C THR A 23 21.83 18.19 -11.79
N TYR A 24 20.91 17.28 -11.47
CA TYR A 24 20.51 16.20 -12.36
C TYR A 24 19.00 16.20 -12.52
N TYR A 25 18.56 15.91 -13.74
CA TYR A 25 17.18 15.50 -13.99
C TYR A 25 17.15 14.03 -14.38
N PHE A 26 16.00 13.41 -14.10
CA PHE A 26 15.79 11.99 -14.30
C PHE A 26 14.64 11.80 -15.28
N GLU A 27 14.84 10.92 -16.25
CA GLU A 27 13.81 10.57 -17.23
C GLU A 27 13.59 9.06 -17.22
N VAL A 28 12.32 8.66 -17.29
CA VAL A 28 11.97 7.23 -17.39
C VAL A 28 12.45 6.70 -18.73
N CYS A 29 13.11 5.55 -18.71
CA CYS A 29 13.73 4.92 -19.87
C CYS A 29 13.39 3.42 -19.96
N GLU A 30 14.01 2.70 -20.89
CA GLU A 30 13.97 1.24 -20.86
C GLU A 30 14.92 0.69 -19.78
N PRO A 31 14.64 -0.50 -19.20
CA PRO A 31 15.45 -1.07 -18.11
C PRO A 31 16.95 -1.22 -18.43
N GLU A 32 17.30 -1.49 -19.68
CA GLU A 32 18.69 -1.69 -20.13
C GLU A 32 19.48 -0.38 -20.24
N GLU A 33 18.78 0.75 -20.27
CA GLU A 33 19.33 2.10 -20.36
C GLU A 33 19.42 2.77 -18.97
N ALA A 34 18.93 2.09 -17.93
CA ALA A 34 18.76 2.68 -16.61
C ALA A 34 20.10 2.94 -15.90
N ASP A 35 20.30 4.18 -15.46
CA ASP A 35 21.36 4.53 -14.51
C ASP A 35 20.94 4.23 -13.07
N VAL A 36 19.64 4.39 -12.78
CA VAL A 36 19.03 4.16 -11.47
C VAL A 36 17.61 3.61 -11.61
N TRP A 37 17.08 3.10 -10.50
CA TRP A 37 15.70 2.71 -10.33
C TRP A 37 15.07 3.59 -9.26
N THR A 38 14.08 4.39 -9.64
CA THR A 38 13.42 5.32 -8.70
C THR A 38 12.12 4.71 -8.18
N LEU A 39 11.97 4.71 -6.86
CA LEU A 39 10.70 4.39 -6.18
C LEU A 39 9.90 5.68 -6.02
N TYR A 40 8.72 5.71 -6.61
CA TYR A 40 7.77 6.80 -6.51
C TYR A 40 6.60 6.44 -5.61
N GLY A 41 6.13 7.40 -4.82
CA GLY A 41 4.83 7.38 -4.16
C GLY A 41 3.84 8.25 -4.92
N HIS A 42 2.66 7.72 -5.25
CA HIS A 42 1.58 8.50 -5.87
C HIS A 42 0.79 9.23 -4.79
N ILE A 43 0.46 10.49 -5.06
CA ILE A 43 -0.39 11.34 -4.23
C ILE A 43 -1.63 11.69 -5.05
N ASP A 44 -2.80 11.30 -4.55
CA ASP A 44 -4.08 11.53 -5.23
C ASP A 44 -4.26 13.02 -5.59
N GLY A 45 -4.48 13.28 -6.89
CA GLY A 45 -4.65 14.62 -7.44
C GLY A 45 -3.38 15.48 -7.57
N GLU A 46 -2.21 15.00 -7.14
CA GLU A 46 -0.95 15.77 -7.14
C GLU A 46 0.17 15.12 -7.97
N GLY A 47 0.02 13.85 -8.36
CA GLY A 47 0.99 13.14 -9.18
C GLY A 47 1.89 12.22 -8.37
N VAL A 48 3.20 12.24 -8.64
CA VAL A 48 4.18 11.34 -8.01
C VAL A 48 5.27 12.12 -7.27
N GLU A 49 5.76 11.54 -6.19
CA GLU A 49 6.90 12.03 -5.41
C GLU A 49 7.99 10.95 -5.38
N ALA A 50 9.22 11.32 -5.69
CA ALA A 50 10.36 10.41 -5.60
C ALA A 50 10.69 10.14 -4.13
N ILE A 51 10.61 8.88 -3.72
CA ILE A 51 10.95 8.42 -2.37
C ILE A 51 12.45 8.12 -2.29
N GLY A 52 13.03 7.59 -3.36
CA GLY A 52 14.46 7.36 -3.46
C GLY A 52 14.91 6.74 -4.77
N ASP A 53 16.18 6.95 -5.09
CA ASP A 53 16.86 6.39 -6.24
C ASP A 53 17.80 5.26 -5.81
N PHE A 54 17.72 4.13 -6.50
CA PHE A 54 18.44 2.91 -6.16
C PHE A 54 19.30 2.44 -7.32
N ALA A 55 20.45 1.86 -7.02
CA ALA A 55 21.34 1.32 -8.06
C ALA A 55 20.74 0.12 -8.80
N THR A 56 19.81 -0.62 -8.18
CA THR A 56 19.16 -1.78 -8.80
C THR A 56 17.67 -1.83 -8.48
N ARG A 57 16.92 -2.51 -9.33
CA ARG A 57 15.48 -2.74 -9.15
C ARG A 57 15.18 -3.45 -7.83
N GLU A 58 15.98 -4.45 -7.49
CA GLU A 58 15.79 -5.28 -6.29
C GLU A 58 15.90 -4.46 -5.01
N HIS A 59 16.79 -3.46 -4.98
CA HIS A 59 16.90 -2.54 -3.85
C HIS A 59 15.68 -1.61 -3.71
N ALA A 60 15.13 -1.15 -4.84
CA ALA A 60 13.88 -0.37 -4.83
C ALA A 60 12.70 -1.23 -4.33
N GLU A 61 12.59 -2.47 -4.82
CA GLU A 61 11.56 -3.43 -4.39
C GLU A 61 11.68 -3.80 -2.91
N TYR A 62 12.91 -4.03 -2.42
CA TYR A 62 13.16 -4.28 -1.01
C TYR A 62 12.75 -3.09 -0.13
N THR A 63 13.05 -1.87 -0.58
CA THR A 63 12.66 -0.64 0.14
C THR A 63 11.15 -0.48 0.16
N PHE A 64 10.47 -0.69 -0.98
CA PHE A 64 9.01 -0.74 -1.04
C PHE A 64 8.43 -1.75 -0.05
N GLN A 65 8.97 -2.98 -0.03
CA GLN A 65 8.48 -4.02 0.87
C GLN A 65 8.63 -3.64 2.34
N ARG A 66 9.69 -2.91 2.71
CA ARG A 66 9.85 -2.41 4.07
C ARG A 66 8.88 -1.29 4.43
N ILE A 67 8.49 -0.46 3.47
CA ILE A 67 7.52 0.63 3.68
C ILE A 67 6.10 0.07 3.79
N VAL A 68 5.71 -0.82 2.87
CA VAL A 68 4.31 -1.26 2.71
C VAL A 68 4.04 -2.60 3.40
N GLY A 69 5.07 -3.40 3.67
CA GLY A 69 4.96 -4.71 4.33
C GLY A 69 4.60 -5.87 3.39
N ILE A 70 4.64 -5.66 2.07
CA ILE A 70 4.29 -6.65 1.05
C ILE A 70 5.31 -6.64 -0.10
N PRO A 71 5.53 -7.76 -0.83
CA PRO A 71 6.35 -7.76 -2.03
C PRO A 71 5.79 -6.84 -3.12
N PHE A 72 6.67 -6.23 -3.91
CA PHE A 72 6.25 -5.47 -5.09
C PHE A 72 5.88 -6.43 -6.22
N THR A 73 4.63 -6.37 -6.69
CA THR A 73 4.14 -7.20 -7.82
C THR A 73 3.78 -6.36 -9.05
N GLY A 74 4.04 -5.05 -9.00
CA GLY A 74 3.70 -4.08 -10.05
C GLY A 74 2.69 -3.04 -9.59
N SER A 75 2.75 -1.83 -10.17
CA SER A 75 1.98 -0.66 -9.72
C SER A 75 0.46 -0.87 -9.73
N ARG A 76 -0.09 -1.63 -10.68
CA ARG A 76 -1.54 -1.89 -10.74
C ARG A 76 -2.07 -2.73 -9.56
N GLU A 77 -1.28 -3.70 -9.11
CA GLU A 77 -1.68 -4.60 -8.03
C GLU A 77 -1.53 -3.94 -6.65
N VAL A 78 -0.53 -3.07 -6.51
CA VAL A 78 -0.28 -2.30 -5.30
C VAL A 78 -1.46 -1.38 -4.94
N ILE A 79 -2.10 -0.72 -5.93
CA ILE A 79 -3.27 0.14 -5.70
C ILE A 79 -4.39 -0.61 -4.96
N ALA A 80 -4.75 -1.81 -5.43
CA ALA A 80 -5.88 -2.55 -4.85
C ALA A 80 -5.62 -2.89 -3.38
N ARG A 81 -4.38 -3.24 -3.05
CA ARG A 81 -3.98 -3.61 -1.71
C ARG A 81 -3.89 -2.41 -0.77
N LEU A 82 -3.37 -1.28 -1.25
CA LEU A 82 -3.35 -0.04 -0.48
C LEU A 82 -4.74 0.50 -0.20
N ARG A 83 -5.66 0.42 -1.17
CA ARG A 83 -7.07 0.76 -0.94
C ARG A 83 -7.66 -0.06 0.20
N ALA A 84 -7.40 -1.37 0.22
CA ALA A 84 -7.82 -2.24 1.31
C ALA A 84 -7.17 -1.81 2.65
N MET A 85 -5.86 -1.54 2.68
CA MET A 85 -5.16 -1.08 3.88
C MET A 85 -5.71 0.25 4.41
N HIS A 86 -5.97 1.22 3.54
CA HIS A 86 -6.53 2.52 3.93
C HIS A 86 -7.98 2.40 4.41
N ALA A 87 -8.76 1.49 3.82
CA ALA A 87 -10.12 1.22 4.25
C ALA A 87 -10.20 0.36 5.52
N ALA A 88 -9.14 -0.38 5.87
CA ALA A 88 -9.14 -1.38 6.94
C ALA A 88 -9.61 -0.81 8.28
N SER A 89 -9.16 0.37 8.68
CA SER A 89 -9.58 1.01 9.94
C SER A 89 -11.10 1.29 9.99
N LYS A 90 -11.67 1.75 8.86
CA LYS A 90 -13.11 2.02 8.73
C LYS A 90 -13.91 0.72 8.67
N MET A 91 -13.41 -0.28 7.94
CA MET A 91 -14.00 -1.61 7.87
C MET A 91 -14.02 -2.28 9.25
N LEU A 92 -12.92 -2.23 10.00
CA LEU A 92 -12.82 -2.74 11.36
C LEU A 92 -13.83 -2.04 12.30
N ALA A 93 -13.95 -0.72 12.20
CA ALA A 93 -14.96 0.03 12.96
C ALA A 93 -16.39 -0.38 12.60
N ALA A 94 -16.67 -0.68 11.32
CA ALA A 94 -17.97 -1.18 10.88
C ALA A 94 -18.24 -2.60 11.41
N LEU A 95 -17.27 -3.51 11.31
CA LEU A 95 -17.38 -4.88 11.86
C LEU A 95 -17.69 -4.87 13.36
N ARG A 96 -17.00 -4.03 14.14
CA ARG A 96 -17.29 -3.88 15.58
C ARG A 96 -18.73 -3.45 15.84
N LYS A 97 -19.28 -2.53 15.04
CA LYS A 97 -20.69 -2.11 15.14
C LYS A 97 -21.64 -3.24 14.76
N THR A 98 -21.32 -4.01 13.73
CA THR A 98 -22.12 -5.17 13.30
C THR A 98 -22.19 -6.23 14.39
N VAL A 99 -21.05 -6.60 15.00
CA VAL A 99 -21.01 -7.55 16.12
C VAL A 99 -21.86 -7.05 17.28
N ALA A 100 -21.67 -5.79 17.69
CA ALA A 100 -22.45 -5.20 18.78
C ALA A 100 -23.96 -5.17 18.49
N PHE A 101 -24.36 -4.95 17.22
CA PHE A 101 -25.76 -5.01 16.81
C PHE A 101 -26.32 -6.43 16.88
N ILE A 102 -25.58 -7.42 16.37
CA ILE A 102 -25.99 -8.84 16.40
C ILE A 102 -26.15 -9.32 17.85
N ASP A 103 -25.22 -8.94 18.74
CA ASP A 103 -25.30 -9.24 20.17
C ASP A 103 -26.56 -8.62 20.79
N ALA A 104 -26.81 -7.33 20.54
CA ALA A 104 -27.94 -6.61 21.12
C ALA A 104 -29.30 -7.08 20.60
N ALA A 105 -29.36 -7.56 19.36
CA ALA A 105 -30.57 -8.09 18.74
C ALA A 105 -30.77 -9.59 18.97
N GLU A 106 -29.90 -10.24 19.76
CA GLU A 106 -29.90 -11.69 20.03
C GLU A 106 -29.93 -12.56 18.75
N LEU A 107 -29.41 -12.04 17.63
CA LEU A 107 -29.47 -12.72 16.33
C LEU A 107 -28.57 -13.95 16.24
N THR A 108 -27.68 -14.14 17.22
CA THR A 108 -26.86 -15.36 17.37
C THR A 108 -27.68 -16.62 17.66
N GLN A 109 -28.98 -16.48 17.99
CA GLN A 109 -29.91 -17.60 18.12
C GLN A 109 -30.34 -18.18 16.76
N HIS A 110 -30.11 -17.44 15.66
CA HIS A 110 -30.34 -17.90 14.29
C HIS A 110 -29.03 -18.35 13.66
N GLU A 111 -29.05 -19.45 12.89
CA GLU A 111 -27.85 -20.04 12.26
C GLU A 111 -27.09 -19.00 11.40
N ASP A 112 -27.80 -18.26 10.54
CA ASP A 112 -27.21 -17.21 9.70
C ASP A 112 -26.60 -16.07 10.54
N GLY A 113 -27.26 -15.67 11.62
CA GLY A 113 -26.79 -14.61 12.51
C GLY A 113 -25.57 -15.04 13.33
N PHE A 114 -25.53 -16.31 13.75
CA PHE A 114 -24.37 -16.90 14.42
C PHE A 114 -23.15 -16.96 13.50
N GLN A 115 -23.32 -17.43 12.26
CA GLN A 115 -22.21 -17.54 11.31
C GLN A 115 -21.59 -16.17 11.00
N VAL A 116 -22.41 -15.17 10.69
CA VAL A 116 -21.93 -13.79 10.44
C VAL A 116 -21.21 -13.22 11.65
N TRP A 117 -21.70 -13.49 12.86
CA TRP A 117 -21.07 -13.05 14.09
C TRP A 117 -19.68 -13.69 14.29
N VAL A 118 -19.55 -15.01 14.06
CA VAL A 118 -18.28 -15.74 14.19
C VAL A 118 -17.25 -15.20 13.20
N GLU A 119 -17.62 -15.02 11.93
CA GLU A 119 -16.74 -14.49 10.89
C GLU A 119 -16.28 -13.06 11.22
N ALA A 120 -17.22 -12.18 11.60
CA ALA A 120 -16.91 -10.81 11.94
C ALA A 120 -16.00 -10.70 13.18
N ARG A 121 -16.24 -11.52 14.21
CA ARG A 121 -15.39 -11.57 15.41
C ARG A 121 -13.99 -12.08 15.12
N THR A 122 -13.87 -13.16 14.36
CA THR A 122 -12.58 -13.71 13.96
C THR A 122 -11.75 -12.65 13.23
N ALA A 123 -12.36 -11.95 12.27
CA ALA A 123 -11.68 -10.88 11.54
C ALA A 123 -11.26 -9.70 12.45
N ILE A 124 -12.05 -9.34 13.47
CA ILE A 124 -11.68 -8.33 14.46
C ILE A 124 -10.47 -8.79 15.30
N GLU A 125 -10.49 -10.03 15.77
CA GLU A 125 -9.41 -10.61 16.59
C GLU A 125 -8.10 -10.67 15.81
N GLU A 126 -8.14 -11.08 14.54
CA GLU A 126 -6.98 -11.10 13.64
C GLU A 126 -6.42 -9.69 13.42
N ALA A 127 -7.31 -8.73 13.10
CA ALA A 127 -6.91 -7.35 12.84
C ALA A 127 -6.31 -6.64 14.07
N GLU A 128 -6.64 -7.10 15.27
CA GLU A 128 -6.12 -6.56 16.54
C GLU A 128 -4.92 -7.36 17.07
N GLY A 129 -4.47 -8.39 16.35
CA GLY A 129 -3.35 -9.24 16.75
C GLY A 129 -3.64 -10.11 17.97
N ARG A 130 -4.92 -10.47 18.20
CA ARG A 130 -5.35 -11.31 19.33
C ARG A 130 -5.43 -12.80 18.98
N THR A 131 -5.40 -13.14 17.69
CA THR A 131 -5.25 -14.51 17.18
C THR A 131 -3.81 -14.71 16.73
N ALA A 132 -3.14 -15.72 17.30
CA ALA A 132 -1.80 -16.18 16.95
C ALA A 132 -1.87 -17.63 16.46
#